data_AF-A0A2D6F0I3-F1
#
_entry.id   AF-A0A2D6F0I3-F1
#
_cell.length_a   1.000
_cell.length_b   1.000
_cell.length_c   1.000
_cell.angle_alpha   90.00
_cell.angle_beta   90.00
_cell.angle_gamma   90.00
#
_symmetry.space_group_name_H-M   'P 1'
#
loop_
_entity.id
_entity.type
_entity.pdbx_description
1 polymer ?
#
loop_
_entity_poly.entity_id
_entity_poly.type
_entity_poly.pdbx_seq_one_letter_code
_entity_poly.pdbx_strand_id
1 'polypeptide(L)'
;MAGKQQGDKDERGMLFWYMLDIMQHVLHHNPDAKFLIENVKMKKEFEEYITFHTEQALGKVEKHLINSALVSAQNRQRYYWTNIEGIEQPDDRNILLSEVIECCPDEKYNLSDKIINGFYNKKGSFNGRFSPMNPDLKDKSFCLTARYYKCGATDPYIATGTTDFNDMGITARKLTPRECFRLQTTPEHYIDKILSCGVSNTQLYKIAGNGWTDEVIAHIFSYIKQSPNI
;
A
#
# COMPACT_ATOMS: atom_id res chain seq x y z
N MET A 1 -7.87 10.55 -6.54
CA MET A 1 -7.07 11.24 -5.51
C MET A 1 -7.89 11.32 -4.23
N ALA A 2 -7.31 10.95 -3.09
CA ALA A 2 -7.96 11.03 -1.77
C ALA A 2 -7.34 12.21 -0.99
N GLY A 3 -8.16 12.93 -0.20
CA GLY A 3 -7.74 14.12 0.55
C GLY A 3 -8.08 15.44 -0.15
N LYS A 4 -8.36 16.51 0.61
CA LYS A 4 -8.71 17.84 0.08
C LYS A 4 -7.52 18.60 -0.55
N GLN A 5 -6.32 18.00 -0.59
CA GLN A 5 -5.08 18.60 -1.12
C GLN A 5 -4.76 19.99 -0.53
N GLN A 6 -5.06 20.19 0.76
CA GLN A 6 -4.90 21.49 1.41
C GLN A 6 -3.53 21.73 2.05
N GLY A 7 -2.59 20.77 1.95
CA GLY A 7 -1.24 20.89 2.53
C GLY A 7 -1.32 21.28 4.01
N ASP A 8 -0.62 22.36 4.37
CA ASP A 8 -0.51 22.89 5.75
C ASP A 8 -1.74 23.66 6.25
N LYS A 9 -2.76 23.84 5.41
CA LYS A 9 -4.03 24.49 5.82
C LYS A 9 -5.01 23.51 6.47
N ASP A 10 -4.68 22.22 6.50
CA ASP A 10 -5.41 21.17 7.22
C ASP A 10 -4.71 20.97 8.58
N GLU A 11 -5.45 20.82 9.68
CA GLU A 11 -4.90 20.52 11.01
C GLU A 11 -3.99 19.27 11.00
N ARG A 12 -4.20 18.37 10.05
CA ARG A 12 -3.34 17.19 9.85
C ARG A 12 -1.96 17.52 9.27
N GLY A 13 -1.82 18.64 8.54
CA GLY A 13 -0.53 19.16 8.09
C GLY A 13 0.35 19.63 9.26
N MET A 14 -0.26 20.01 10.39
CA MET A 14 0.49 20.36 11.61
C MET A 14 1.25 19.16 12.19
N LEU A 15 0.75 17.93 12.02
CA LEU A 15 1.42 16.73 12.52
C LEU A 15 2.78 16.50 11.86
N PHE A 16 2.97 16.97 10.63
CA PHE A 16 4.27 16.92 9.97
C PHE A 16 5.31 17.77 10.73
N TRP A 17 4.93 18.97 11.14
CA TRP A 17 5.81 19.87 11.90
C TRP A 17 6.11 19.33 13.29
N TYR A 18 5.09 18.86 14.02
CA TYR A 18 5.31 18.23 15.33
C TYR A 18 6.21 17.00 15.24
N MET A 19 6.07 16.20 14.18
CA MET A 19 6.96 15.06 13.93
C MET A 19 8.41 15.53 13.73
N LEU A 20 8.65 16.55 12.90
CA LEU A 20 10.01 17.10 12.71
C LEU A 20 10.61 17.67 14.00
N ASP A 21 9.83 18.40 14.79
CA ASP A 21 10.27 18.95 16.08
C ASP A 21 10.71 17.83 17.04
N ILE A 22 9.92 16.75 17.14
CA ILE A 22 10.26 15.58 17.97
C ILE A 22 11.52 14.89 17.44
N MET A 23 11.62 14.66 16.12
CA MET A 23 12.77 14.00 15.52
C MET A 23 14.05 14.82 15.68
N GLN A 24 13.96 16.14 15.55
CA GLN A 24 15.08 17.05 15.79
C GLN A 24 15.54 16.97 17.25
N HIS A 25 14.61 16.96 18.20
CA HIS A 25 14.93 16.79 19.62
C HIS A 25 15.62 15.44 19.89
N VAL A 26 15.12 14.34 19.29
CA VAL A 26 15.75 13.02 19.40
C VAL A 26 17.17 13.02 18.83
N LEU A 27 17.38 13.60 17.63
CA LEU A 27 18.70 13.68 17.00
C LEU A 27 19.68 14.57 17.77
N HIS A 28 19.19 15.63 18.43
CA HIS A 28 20.02 16.46 19.30
C HIS A 28 20.62 15.66 20.46
N HIS A 29 19.84 14.75 21.06
CA HIS A 29 20.28 13.91 22.18
C HIS A 29 20.94 12.60 21.74
N ASN A 30 20.65 12.11 20.54
CA ASN A 30 21.23 10.92 19.94
C ASN A 30 21.50 11.15 18.44
N PRO A 31 22.66 11.72 18.08
CA PRO A 31 23.01 12.00 16.68
C PRO A 31 23.06 10.76 15.77
N ASP A 32 23.23 9.56 16.36
CA ASP A 32 23.27 8.30 15.64
C ASP A 32 21.87 7.73 15.34
N ALA A 33 20.81 8.33 15.90
CA ALA A 33 19.45 7.86 15.69
C ALA A 33 19.10 7.86 14.19
N LYS A 34 18.45 6.77 13.76
CA LYS A 34 17.94 6.63 12.39
C LYS A 34 16.46 6.93 12.34
N PHE A 35 16.03 7.48 11.21
CA PHE A 35 14.61 7.73 10.97
C PHE A 35 14.17 7.28 9.59
N LEU A 36 12.85 7.07 9.45
CA LEU A 36 12.20 6.79 8.19
C LEU A 36 10.85 7.51 8.17
N ILE A 37 10.62 8.32 7.16
CA ILE A 37 9.33 8.95 6.87
C ILE A 37 8.83 8.35 5.56
N GLU A 38 7.60 7.85 5.55
CA GLU A 38 6.95 7.30 4.36
C GLU A 38 5.76 8.18 3.95
N ASN A 39 5.57 8.38 2.64
CA ASN A 39 4.36 9.02 2.14
C ASN A 39 4.01 8.58 0.70
N VAL A 40 2.78 8.87 0.30
CA VAL A 40 2.26 8.53 -1.03
C VAL A 40 3.01 9.22 -2.17
N LYS A 41 3.03 8.60 -3.35
CA LYS A 41 3.45 9.33 -4.56
C LYS A 41 2.50 10.51 -4.82
N MET A 42 3.07 11.70 -4.92
CA MET A 42 2.34 12.97 -5.05
C MET A 42 2.95 13.86 -6.13
N LYS A 43 2.43 15.09 -6.28
CA LYS A 43 3.03 16.07 -7.18
C LYS A 43 4.41 16.48 -6.68
N LYS A 44 5.29 16.79 -7.62
CA LYS A 44 6.68 17.16 -7.36
C LYS A 44 6.83 18.28 -6.33
N GLU A 45 5.99 19.32 -6.42
CA GLU A 45 5.99 20.46 -5.50
C GLU A 45 5.83 20.05 -4.03
N PHE A 46 4.94 19.09 -3.73
CA PHE A 46 4.72 18.62 -2.35
C PHE A 46 5.86 17.74 -1.86
N GLU A 47 6.44 16.93 -2.75
CA GLU A 47 7.59 16.10 -2.43
C GLU A 47 8.85 16.95 -2.18
N GLU A 48 9.08 17.99 -2.98
CA GLU A 48 10.16 18.97 -2.79
C GLU A 48 9.97 19.75 -1.49
N TYR A 49 8.74 20.14 -1.16
CA TYR A 49 8.39 20.77 0.12
C TYR A 49 8.75 19.89 1.32
N ILE A 50 8.34 18.61 1.33
CA ILE A 50 8.68 17.68 2.40
C ILE A 50 10.19 17.51 2.51
N THR A 51 10.88 17.35 1.38
CA THR A 51 12.33 17.18 1.32
C THR A 51 13.03 18.40 1.95
N PHE A 52 12.71 19.60 1.48
CA PHE A 52 13.31 20.84 1.95
C PHE A 52 13.15 21.01 3.47
N HIS A 53 11.93 20.88 4.01
CA HIS A 53 11.71 21.08 5.43
C HIS A 53 12.31 19.98 6.32
N THR A 54 12.32 18.74 5.84
CA THR A 54 13.00 17.64 6.54
C THR A 54 14.50 17.89 6.60
N GLU A 55 15.11 18.37 5.50
CA GLU A 55 16.55 18.69 5.47
C GLU A 55 16.91 19.87 6.38
N GLN A 56 16.06 20.91 6.42
CA GLN A 56 16.26 22.04 7.33
C GLN A 56 16.20 21.62 8.80
N ALA A 57 15.29 20.69 9.15
CA ALA A 57 15.12 20.25 10.53
C ALA A 57 16.14 19.20 10.97
N LEU A 58 16.46 18.24 10.09
CA LEU A 58 17.16 16.99 10.45
C LEU A 58 18.54 16.82 9.79
N GLY A 59 18.94 17.72 8.89
CA GLY A 59 20.22 17.66 8.18
C GLY A 59 20.14 16.89 6.86
N LYS A 60 21.15 16.08 6.54
CA LYS A 60 21.17 15.33 5.26
C LYS A 60 20.06 14.27 5.22
N VAL A 61 19.29 14.24 4.14
CA VAL A 61 18.20 13.28 3.92
C VAL A 61 18.37 12.60 2.57
N GLU A 62 18.30 11.27 2.55
CA GLU A 62 18.14 10.49 1.31
C GLU A 62 16.66 10.26 1.02
N LYS A 63 16.26 10.50 -0.23
CA LYS A 63 14.89 10.34 -0.72
C LYS A 63 14.81 9.23 -1.75
N HIS A 64 13.92 8.27 -1.52
CA HIS A 64 13.76 7.07 -2.33
C HIS A 64 12.33 6.93 -2.82
N LEU A 65 12.12 6.68 -4.11
CA LEU A 65 10.83 6.25 -4.67
C LEU A 65 10.90 4.76 -4.96
N ILE A 66 10.19 3.95 -4.17
CA ILE A 66 10.19 2.48 -4.32
C ILE A 66 8.80 2.03 -4.75
N ASN A 67 8.74 1.16 -5.75
CA ASN A 67 7.52 0.44 -6.10
C ASN A 67 7.54 -0.93 -5.41
N SER A 68 6.55 -1.19 -4.56
CA SER A 68 6.40 -2.50 -3.91
C SER A 68 6.27 -3.66 -4.88
N ALA A 69 6.00 -3.43 -6.17
CA ALA A 69 6.00 -4.46 -7.20
C ALA A 69 7.28 -5.30 -7.20
N LEU A 70 8.43 -4.74 -6.81
CA LEU A 70 9.71 -5.46 -6.75
C LEU A 70 9.69 -6.58 -5.70
N VAL A 71 8.96 -6.42 -4.60
CA VAL A 71 8.97 -7.35 -3.46
C VAL A 71 7.58 -7.87 -3.09
N SER A 72 6.55 -7.54 -3.88
CA SER A 72 5.17 -7.92 -3.63
C SER A 72 4.40 -8.11 -4.94
N ALA A 73 3.21 -8.70 -4.83
CA ALA A 73 2.28 -8.86 -5.93
C ALA A 73 1.41 -7.62 -6.19
N GLN A 74 1.77 -6.41 -5.74
CA GLN A 74 1.02 -5.18 -6.04
C GLN A 74 1.89 -4.04 -6.58
N ASN A 75 1.30 -3.23 -7.46
CA ASN A 75 1.84 -1.94 -7.85
C ASN A 75 1.50 -0.87 -6.81
N ARG A 76 2.48 -0.52 -5.96
CA ARG A 76 2.33 0.49 -4.89
C ARG A 76 3.61 1.33 -4.79
N GLN A 77 3.58 2.51 -5.39
CA GLN A 77 4.68 3.47 -5.31
C GLN A 77 4.57 4.33 -4.06
N ARG A 78 5.69 4.46 -3.32
CA ARG A 78 5.82 5.31 -2.12
C ARG A 78 7.17 6.02 -2.07
N TYR A 79 7.14 7.23 -1.53
CA TYR A 79 8.33 7.98 -1.19
C TYR A 79 8.76 7.65 0.23
N TYR A 80 10.07 7.56 0.42
CA TYR A 80 10.73 7.34 1.69
C TYR A 80 11.81 8.40 1.88
N TRP A 81 11.83 9.06 3.04
CA TRP A 81 12.88 10.00 3.44
C TRP A 81 13.56 9.46 4.69
N THR A 82 14.89 9.40 4.66
CA THR A 82 15.68 8.77 5.74
C THR A 82 17.10 9.32 5.79
N ASN A 83 17.77 9.21 6.94
CA ASN A 83 19.21 9.42 7.09
C ASN A 83 20.02 8.11 7.04
N ILE A 84 19.40 7.01 6.59
CA ILE A 84 20.08 5.75 6.28
C ILE A 84 20.70 5.89 4.89
N GLU A 85 22.00 5.65 4.79
CA GLU A 85 22.76 5.93 3.56
C GLU A 85 22.91 4.69 2.68
N GLY A 86 22.99 4.93 1.37
CA GLY A 86 23.38 3.92 0.39
C GLY A 86 22.26 2.92 0.06
N ILE A 87 21.01 3.26 0.34
CA ILE A 87 19.87 2.41 -0.01
C ILE A 87 19.73 2.35 -1.52
N GLU A 88 19.78 1.13 -2.06
CA GLU A 88 19.47 0.85 -3.45
C GLU A 88 18.03 0.33 -3.60
N GLN A 89 17.55 0.24 -4.84
CA GLN A 89 16.25 -0.40 -5.11
C GLN A 89 16.31 -1.87 -4.70
N PRO A 90 15.24 -2.43 -4.13
CA PRO A 90 15.19 -3.87 -3.86
C PRO A 90 15.18 -4.66 -5.18
N ASP A 91 15.80 -5.84 -5.16
CA ASP A 91 15.75 -6.77 -6.28
C ASP A 91 14.31 -7.24 -6.55
N ASP A 92 13.98 -7.44 -7.83
CA ASP A 92 12.67 -7.97 -8.22
C ASP A 92 12.58 -9.46 -7.87
N ARG A 93 11.76 -9.77 -6.86
CA ARG A 93 11.43 -11.14 -6.43
C ARG A 93 10.44 -11.81 -7.37
N ASN A 94 9.93 -11.11 -8.37
CA ASN A 94 9.00 -11.60 -9.39
C ASN A 94 7.70 -12.21 -8.82
N ILE A 95 7.26 -11.76 -7.64
CA ILE A 95 6.06 -12.27 -6.98
C ILE A 95 4.81 -11.85 -7.76
N LEU A 96 4.00 -12.82 -8.14
CA LEU A 96 2.80 -12.66 -8.95
C LEU A 96 1.52 -12.69 -8.12
N LEU A 97 0.43 -12.16 -8.68
CA LEU A 97 -0.88 -12.19 -8.02
C LEU A 97 -1.36 -13.61 -7.72
N SER A 98 -1.10 -14.57 -8.60
CA SER A 98 -1.46 -15.98 -8.43
C SER A 98 -0.85 -16.62 -7.18
N GLU A 99 0.30 -16.12 -6.70
CA GLU A 99 1.01 -16.68 -5.54
C GLU A 99 0.44 -16.21 -4.21
N VAL A 100 -0.27 -15.08 -4.20
CA VAL A 100 -0.81 -14.48 -2.96
C VAL A 100 -2.30 -14.76 -2.75
N ILE A 101 -3.01 -15.17 -3.80
CA ILE A 101 -4.44 -15.51 -3.73
C ILE A 101 -4.68 -16.83 -3.00
N GLU A 102 -5.80 -16.92 -2.30
CA GLU A 102 -6.28 -18.17 -1.69
C GLU A 102 -6.91 -19.07 -2.75
N CYS A 103 -6.66 -20.38 -2.65
CA CYS A 103 -7.19 -21.37 -3.58
C CYS A 103 -8.72 -21.52 -3.48
N CYS A 104 -9.26 -21.46 -2.26
CA CYS A 104 -10.68 -21.68 -1.97
C CYS A 104 -11.21 -20.60 -1.02
N PRO A 105 -11.35 -19.34 -1.47
CA PRO A 105 -11.87 -18.26 -0.64
C PRO A 105 -13.36 -18.48 -0.36
N ASP A 106 -13.82 -18.03 0.81
CA ASP A 106 -15.22 -18.07 1.23
C ASP A 106 -16.13 -17.30 0.23
N GLU A 107 -17.25 -17.90 -0.15
CA GLU A 107 -18.21 -17.33 -1.10
C GLU A 107 -18.75 -15.96 -0.69
N LYS A 108 -18.69 -15.59 0.59
CA LYS A 108 -19.07 -14.25 1.07
C LYS A 108 -18.27 -13.11 0.43
N TYR A 109 -17.10 -13.42 -0.16
CA TYR A 109 -16.29 -12.45 -0.89
C TYR A 109 -16.72 -12.25 -2.35
N ASN A 110 -17.60 -13.11 -2.88
CA ASN A 110 -18.16 -12.97 -4.22
C ASN A 110 -18.99 -11.70 -4.31
N LEU A 111 -18.85 -10.97 -5.41
CA LEU A 111 -19.68 -9.80 -5.69
C LEU A 111 -21.04 -10.26 -6.20
N SER A 112 -22.11 -9.68 -5.65
CA SER A 112 -23.46 -9.88 -6.19
C SER A 112 -23.60 -9.24 -7.58
N ASP A 113 -24.44 -9.82 -8.43
CA ASP A 113 -24.80 -9.26 -9.75
C ASP A 113 -25.26 -7.79 -9.66
N LYS A 114 -25.97 -7.44 -8.58
CA LYS A 114 -26.41 -6.06 -8.33
C LYS A 114 -25.24 -5.08 -8.25
N ILE A 115 -24.15 -5.46 -7.57
CA ILE A 115 -22.94 -4.63 -7.44
C ILE A 115 -22.25 -4.54 -8.80
N ILE A 116 -22.07 -5.67 -9.49
CA ILE A 116 -21.41 -5.75 -10.79
C ILE A 116 -22.17 -4.90 -11.83
N ASN A 117 -23.48 -5.09 -11.95
CA ASN A 117 -24.34 -4.26 -12.80
C ASN A 117 -24.28 -2.78 -12.39
N GLY A 118 -24.23 -2.49 -11.09
CA GLY A 118 -24.03 -1.14 -10.57
C GLY A 118 -22.71 -0.51 -11.00
N PHE A 119 -21.64 -1.29 -11.16
CA PHE A 119 -20.37 -0.81 -11.69
C PHE A 119 -20.44 -0.50 -13.19
N TYR A 120 -21.10 -1.35 -13.99
CA TYR A 120 -21.28 -1.11 -15.43
C TYR A 120 -22.23 0.07 -15.74
N ASN A 121 -23.24 0.29 -14.91
CA ASN A 121 -24.28 1.31 -15.15
C ASN A 121 -23.87 2.74 -14.73
N LYS A 122 -22.70 2.95 -14.12
CA LYS A 122 -22.22 4.29 -13.70
C LYS A 122 -21.78 5.14 -14.90
N LYS A 123 -22.74 5.82 -15.54
CA LYS A 123 -22.48 6.80 -16.61
C LYS A 123 -21.64 7.98 -16.11
N GLY A 124 -20.58 8.30 -16.88
CA GLY A 124 -19.69 9.45 -16.68
C GLY A 124 -18.30 9.04 -16.20
N SER A 125 -17.27 9.18 -17.05
CA SER A 125 -15.83 8.88 -16.81
C SER A 125 -15.43 7.48 -16.26
N PHE A 126 -16.40 6.68 -15.81
CA PHE A 126 -16.23 5.37 -15.16
C PHE A 126 -16.89 4.21 -15.90
N ASN A 127 -17.64 4.47 -16.99
CA ASN A 127 -18.09 3.41 -17.90
C ASN A 127 -16.86 2.63 -18.38
N GLY A 128 -16.79 1.34 -18.08
CA GLY A 128 -15.73 0.44 -18.58
C GLY A 128 -14.48 0.27 -17.72
N ARG A 129 -14.46 0.74 -16.45
CA ARG A 129 -13.30 0.53 -15.55
C ARG A 129 -13.41 -0.65 -14.57
N PHE A 130 -14.56 -1.32 -14.47
CA PHE A 130 -14.61 -2.58 -13.74
C PHE A 130 -13.85 -3.63 -14.53
N SER A 131 -12.64 -3.92 -14.07
CA SER A 131 -11.68 -4.82 -14.71
C SER A 131 -11.16 -5.74 -13.62
N PRO A 132 -11.91 -6.80 -13.27
CA PRO A 132 -11.42 -7.81 -12.36
C PRO A 132 -10.18 -8.47 -12.96
N MET A 133 -9.21 -8.73 -12.11
CA MET A 133 -7.91 -9.26 -12.49
C MET A 133 -8.02 -10.78 -12.65
N ASN A 134 -7.47 -11.30 -13.73
CA ASN A 134 -7.33 -12.74 -13.90
C ASN A 134 -5.98 -13.15 -13.27
N PRO A 135 -5.98 -13.95 -12.19
CA PRO A 135 -4.75 -14.34 -11.52
C PRO A 135 -3.83 -15.18 -12.40
N ASP A 136 -4.35 -15.85 -13.42
CA ASP A 136 -3.57 -16.70 -14.32
C ASP A 136 -2.72 -15.88 -15.31
N LEU A 137 -2.99 -14.58 -15.49
CA LEU A 137 -2.32 -13.73 -16.49
C LEU A 137 -0.92 -13.24 -16.09
N LYS A 138 -0.27 -13.83 -15.08
CA LYS A 138 1.06 -13.40 -14.56
C LYS A 138 1.14 -11.90 -14.25
N ASP A 139 0.03 -11.31 -13.86
CA ASP A 139 -0.06 -9.89 -13.54
C ASP A 139 0.11 -9.62 -12.04
N LYS A 140 0.35 -8.36 -11.71
CA LYS A 140 0.34 -7.84 -10.33
C LYS A 140 -0.97 -7.10 -10.06
N SER A 141 -1.39 -7.09 -8.80
CA SER A 141 -2.54 -6.33 -8.33
C SER A 141 -2.34 -4.81 -8.50
N PHE A 142 -3.44 -4.09 -8.67
CA PHE A 142 -3.48 -2.65 -8.40
C PHE A 142 -3.22 -2.35 -6.91
N CYS A 143 -2.78 -1.12 -6.62
CA CYS A 143 -2.53 -0.65 -5.25
C CYS A 143 -3.76 -0.84 -4.35
N LEU A 144 -3.59 -1.58 -3.25
CA LEU A 144 -4.64 -1.70 -2.25
C LEU A 144 -4.80 -0.37 -1.50
N THR A 145 -6.01 0.22 -1.54
CA THR A 145 -6.28 1.50 -0.89
C THR A 145 -7.06 1.32 0.42
N ALA A 146 -6.93 2.27 1.35
CA ALA A 146 -7.74 2.29 2.57
C ALA A 146 -9.25 2.43 2.33
N ARG A 147 -9.68 2.73 1.10
CA ARG A 147 -11.09 2.79 0.70
C ARG A 147 -11.63 1.46 0.17
N TYR A 148 -10.80 0.43 0.06
CA TYR A 148 -11.18 -0.87 -0.49
C TYR A 148 -12.42 -1.48 0.17
N TYR A 149 -12.60 -1.24 1.48
CA TYR A 149 -13.80 -1.67 2.20
C TYR A 149 -15.11 -1.12 1.62
N LYS A 150 -15.07 0.00 0.87
CA LYS A 150 -16.25 0.63 0.24
C LYS A 150 -16.66 -0.02 -1.07
N CYS A 151 -15.86 -0.94 -1.62
CA CYS A 151 -16.19 -1.65 -2.86
C CYS A 151 -16.41 -0.67 -4.05
N GLY A 152 -15.37 0.09 -4.41
CA GLY A 152 -15.36 0.96 -5.58
C GLY A 152 -15.19 0.19 -6.89
N ALA A 153 -15.67 0.73 -8.01
CA ALA A 153 -15.62 0.04 -9.31
C ALA A 153 -14.19 -0.20 -9.83
N THR A 154 -13.20 0.54 -9.34
CA THR A 154 -11.78 0.47 -9.74
C THR A 154 -10.90 -0.23 -8.71
N ASP A 155 -11.52 -0.81 -7.68
CA ASP A 155 -10.78 -1.55 -6.66
C ASP A 155 -10.27 -2.88 -7.24
N PRO A 156 -9.19 -3.47 -6.68
CA PRO A 156 -8.68 -4.74 -7.14
C PRO A 156 -9.67 -5.88 -6.80
N TYR A 157 -10.29 -6.45 -7.82
CA TYR A 157 -11.14 -7.65 -7.73
C TYR A 157 -10.47 -8.81 -8.48
N ILE A 158 -10.82 -10.04 -8.12
CA ILE A 158 -10.36 -11.27 -8.78
C ILE A 158 -11.49 -11.82 -9.62
N ALA A 159 -11.24 -12.12 -10.89
CA ALA A 159 -12.19 -12.81 -11.75
C ALA A 159 -12.33 -14.28 -11.30
N THR A 160 -13.57 -14.79 -11.25
CA THR A 160 -13.87 -16.14 -10.73
C THR A 160 -14.54 -17.07 -11.75
N GLY A 161 -14.91 -16.58 -12.93
CA GLY A 161 -15.61 -17.34 -13.97
C GLY A 161 -14.89 -17.30 -15.32
N THR A 162 -15.25 -18.24 -16.21
CA THR A 162 -14.72 -18.31 -17.58
C THR A 162 -15.11 -17.06 -18.36
N THR A 163 -14.10 -16.31 -18.80
CA THR A 163 -14.24 -15.21 -19.74
C THR A 163 -14.54 -15.73 -21.14
N ASP A 164 -15.70 -16.34 -21.35
CA ASP A 164 -16.29 -16.41 -22.68
C ASP A 164 -17.07 -15.11 -22.87
N PHE A 165 -16.44 -14.17 -23.56
CA PHE A 165 -16.89 -12.80 -23.82
C PHE A 165 -18.25 -12.67 -24.53
N ASN A 166 -18.99 -13.76 -24.71
CA ASN A 166 -20.13 -13.82 -25.61
C ASN A 166 -21.47 -14.23 -25.03
N ASP A 167 -21.64 -14.66 -23.76
CA ASP A 167 -23.02 -14.78 -23.20
C ASP A 167 -23.20 -15.07 -21.69
N MET A 168 -22.13 -15.22 -20.87
CA MET A 168 -22.27 -15.35 -19.41
C MET A 168 -21.58 -14.19 -18.69
N GLY A 169 -22.32 -13.51 -17.81
CA GLY A 169 -21.86 -12.33 -17.09
C GLY A 169 -20.54 -12.57 -16.33
N ILE A 170 -19.67 -11.55 -16.31
CA ILE A 170 -18.42 -11.58 -15.56
C ILE A 170 -18.71 -11.78 -14.08
N THR A 171 -18.19 -12.86 -13.49
CA THR A 171 -18.19 -13.06 -12.03
C THR A 171 -16.86 -12.65 -11.44
N ALA A 172 -16.92 -12.01 -10.28
CA ALA A 172 -15.72 -11.56 -9.58
C ALA A 172 -15.92 -11.58 -8.07
N ARG A 173 -14.82 -11.63 -7.35
CA ARG A 173 -14.78 -11.54 -5.89
C ARG A 173 -13.85 -10.44 -5.42
N LYS A 174 -14.05 -10.03 -4.18
CA LYS A 174 -13.07 -9.26 -3.43
C LYS A 174 -11.86 -10.12 -3.08
N LEU A 175 -10.73 -9.44 -2.91
CA LEU A 175 -9.62 -9.95 -2.12
C LEU A 175 -10.08 -10.17 -0.68
N THR A 176 -9.68 -11.29 -0.10
CA THR A 176 -9.90 -11.57 1.32
C THR A 176 -8.96 -10.69 2.16
N PRO A 177 -9.24 -10.50 3.46
CA PRO A 177 -8.30 -9.84 4.35
C PRO A 177 -6.92 -10.50 4.36
N ARG A 178 -6.84 -11.84 4.31
CA ARG A 178 -5.58 -12.58 4.21
C ARG A 178 -4.79 -12.16 2.97
N GLU A 179 -5.42 -12.21 1.81
CA GLU A 179 -4.80 -11.81 0.53
C GLU A 179 -4.37 -10.33 0.57
N CYS A 180 -5.16 -9.45 1.17
CA CYS A 180 -4.79 -8.04 1.37
C CYS A 180 -3.52 -7.87 2.21
N PHE A 181 -3.33 -8.65 3.28
CA PHE A 181 -2.09 -8.59 4.08
C PHE A 181 -0.91 -9.27 3.37
N ARG A 182 -1.15 -10.32 2.57
CA ARG A 182 -0.12 -10.89 1.69
C ARG A 182 0.36 -9.88 0.65
N LEU A 183 -0.52 -9.05 0.10
CA LEU A 183 -0.12 -7.94 -0.78
C LEU A 183 0.79 -6.94 -0.04
N GLN A 184 0.62 -6.76 1.27
CA GLN A 184 1.52 -5.96 2.12
C GLN A 184 2.74 -6.76 2.61
N THR A 185 2.95 -7.98 2.11
CA THR A 185 4.06 -8.88 2.46
C THR A 185 4.13 -9.25 3.94
N THR A 186 3.01 -9.14 4.66
CA THR A 186 2.96 -9.51 6.07
C THR A 186 3.15 -11.02 6.24
N PRO A 187 4.04 -11.48 7.16
CA PRO A 187 4.25 -12.90 7.37
C PRO A 187 2.98 -13.65 7.80
N GLU A 188 2.75 -14.86 7.28
CA GLU A 188 1.51 -15.64 7.52
C GLU A 188 1.16 -15.78 9.01
N HIS A 189 2.16 -16.03 9.86
CA HIS A 189 1.95 -16.19 11.31
C HIS A 189 1.47 -14.91 12.00
N TYR A 190 1.76 -13.72 11.45
CA TYR A 190 1.17 -12.46 11.89
C TYR A 190 -0.22 -12.26 11.30
N ILE A 191 -0.45 -12.64 10.04
CA ILE A 191 -1.77 -12.61 9.43
C ILE A 191 -2.75 -13.44 10.27
N ASP A 192 -2.39 -14.65 10.69
CA ASP A 192 -3.24 -15.51 11.54
C ASP A 192 -3.65 -14.81 12.84
N LYS A 193 -2.72 -14.09 13.48
CA LYS A 193 -3.01 -13.28 14.69
C LYS A 193 -3.93 -12.12 14.39
N ILE A 194 -3.70 -11.41 13.28
CA ILE A 194 -4.53 -10.27 12.84
C ILE A 194 -5.96 -10.72 12.51
N LEU A 195 -6.13 -11.87 11.88
CA LEU A 195 -7.45 -12.39 11.53
C LEU A 195 -8.21 -12.96 12.74
N SER A 196 -7.49 -13.39 13.78
CA SER A 196 -8.08 -13.96 15.01
C SER A 196 -8.29 -12.93 16.13
N CYS A 197 -7.83 -11.68 15.99
CA CYS A 197 -7.91 -10.68 17.07
C CYS A 197 -9.29 -10.01 17.26
N GLY A 198 -10.33 -10.51 16.58
CA GLY A 198 -11.71 -10.00 16.73
C GLY A 198 -12.02 -8.70 15.98
N VAL A 199 -11.12 -8.24 15.10
CA VAL A 199 -11.33 -7.05 14.27
C VAL A 199 -12.18 -7.39 13.04
N SER A 200 -13.17 -6.55 12.73
CA SER A 200 -14.06 -6.79 11.58
C SER A 200 -13.34 -6.70 10.23
N ASN A 201 -13.79 -7.45 9.22
CA ASN A 201 -13.23 -7.40 7.86
C ASN A 201 -13.15 -5.96 7.29
N THR A 202 -14.16 -5.13 7.56
CA THR A 202 -14.16 -3.71 7.14
C THR A 202 -12.99 -2.93 7.73
N GLN A 203 -12.66 -3.15 9.00
CA GLN A 203 -11.51 -2.52 9.66
C GLN A 203 -10.20 -3.12 9.16
N LEU A 204 -10.14 -4.45 8.99
CA LEU A 204 -8.96 -5.13 8.43
C LEU A 204 -8.58 -4.59 7.05
N TYR A 205 -9.55 -4.37 6.15
CA TYR A 205 -9.29 -3.75 4.85
C TYR A 205 -8.73 -2.32 4.96
N LYS A 206 -9.19 -1.53 5.94
CA LYS A 206 -8.66 -0.18 6.19
C LYS A 206 -7.22 -0.24 6.70
N ILE A 207 -6.93 -1.17 7.62
CA ILE A 207 -5.60 -1.40 8.17
C ILE A 207 -4.64 -1.80 7.04
N ALA A 208 -4.97 -2.85 6.29
CA ALA A 208 -4.14 -3.32 5.18
C ALA A 208 -3.96 -2.24 4.09
N GLY A 209 -4.99 -1.46 3.77
CA GLY A 209 -4.88 -0.39 2.76
C GLY A 209 -4.01 0.80 3.19
N ASN A 210 -3.99 1.13 4.49
CA ASN A 210 -3.13 2.16 5.06
C ASN A 210 -1.73 1.65 5.45
N GLY A 211 -1.55 0.33 5.57
CA GLY A 211 -0.28 -0.28 5.95
C GLY A 211 0.85 -0.05 4.95
N TRP A 212 2.05 -0.40 5.39
CA TRP A 212 3.25 -0.47 4.57
C TRP A 212 3.39 -1.84 3.92
N THR A 213 4.23 -1.91 2.89
CA THR A 213 4.71 -3.19 2.38
C THR A 213 5.91 -3.59 3.24
N ASP A 214 5.71 -4.56 4.12
CA ASP A 214 6.66 -4.94 5.17
C ASP A 214 8.08 -5.24 4.62
N GLU A 215 8.18 -5.92 3.48
CA GLU A 215 9.47 -6.24 2.83
C GLU A 215 10.21 -5.03 2.27
N VAL A 216 9.50 -3.95 1.90
CA VAL A 216 10.16 -2.68 1.52
C VAL A 216 10.80 -2.04 2.76
N ILE A 217 10.10 -2.08 3.90
CA ILE A 217 10.61 -1.53 5.16
C ILE A 217 11.79 -2.36 5.67
N ALA A 218 11.68 -3.70 5.62
CA ALA A 218 12.77 -4.61 5.95
C ALA A 218 14.01 -4.37 5.06
N HIS A 219 13.81 -4.19 3.75
CA HIS A 219 14.89 -3.84 2.82
C HIS A 219 15.59 -2.54 3.23
N ILE A 220 14.84 -1.46 3.48
CA ILE A 220 15.41 -0.17 3.90
C ILE A 220 16.20 -0.32 5.21
N PHE A 221 15.65 -1.04 6.19
CA PHE A 221 16.29 -1.24 7.48
C PHE A 221 17.51 -2.16 7.42
N SER A 222 17.66 -3.00 6.40
CA SER A 222 18.87 -3.81 6.21
C SER A 222 20.15 -2.97 6.01
N TYR A 223 20.01 -1.70 5.60
CA TYR A 223 21.12 -0.74 5.44
C TYR A 223 21.53 -0.04 6.74
N ILE A 224 20.81 -0.26 7.84
CA ILE A 224 21.23 0.22 9.15
C ILE A 224 22.45 -0.61 9.56
N LYS A 225 23.64 -0.03 9.43
CA LYS A 225 24.89 -0.62 9.91
C LYS A 225 24.73 -0.92 11.39
N GLN A 226 24.90 -2.18 11.78
CA GLN A 226 24.96 -2.53 13.20
C GLN A 226 26.19 -1.82 13.78
N SER A 227 25.98 -0.96 14.77
CA SER A 227 27.10 -0.45 15.56
C SER A 227 27.84 -1.66 16.14
N PRO A 228 29.19 -1.69 16.11
CA PRO A 228 29.92 -2.74 16.80
C PRO A 228 29.45 -2.74 18.26
N ASN A 229 28.99 -3.89 18.75
CA ASN A 229 28.59 -4.07 20.13
C ASN A 229 29.75 -3.56 21.02
N ILE A 230 29.49 -2.50 21.78
CA ILE A 230 30.40 -1.95 22.80
C ILE A 230 30.42 -2.91 23.99
#